data_AF-A0A838CYC3-F1
#
_entry.id   AF-A0A838CYC3-F1
#
_cell.length_a   1.000
_cell.length_b   1.000
_cell.length_c   1.000
_cell.angle_alpha   90.00
_cell.angle_beta   90.00
_cell.angle_gamma   90.00
#
_symmetry.space_group_name_H-M   'P 1'
#
loop_
_entity.id
_entity.type
_entity.pdbx_description
1 polymer ?
#
loop_
_entity_poly.entity_id
_entity_poly.type
_entity_poly.pdbx_seq_one_letter_code
_entity_poly.pdbx_strand_id
1 'polypeptide(L)'
;MNPKNLNVQATTCFELRGVFLVSLFPSITKGFTPVVCGEEKDTGKAKVIHSCLICKAYGHQNCPYVQEAIRMFMIHKKKKFRAYSIKQYNIEWKNLIKLPQIPVPSLSKPKPVEKVKEYEYSS
;
A
#
# COMPACT_ATOMS: atom_id res chain seq x y z
N MET A 1 -2.49 -14.08 -17.89
CA MET A 1 -2.92 -12.83 -17.20
C MET A 1 -1.67 -12.08 -16.76
N ASN A 2 -1.47 -10.81 -17.15
CA ASN A 2 -0.29 -10.03 -16.73
C ASN A 2 -0.52 -9.50 -15.30
N PRO A 3 0.29 -9.88 -14.29
CA PRO A 3 0.08 -9.47 -12.91
C PRO A 3 0.14 -7.94 -12.73
N LYS A 4 0.74 -7.20 -13.66
CA LYS A 4 0.77 -5.73 -13.65
C LYS A 4 -0.61 -5.09 -13.86
N ASN A 5 -1.58 -5.84 -14.37
CA ASN A 5 -2.94 -5.33 -14.62
C ASN A 5 -3.86 -5.46 -13.38
N LEU A 6 -3.38 -6.01 -12.26
CA LEU A 6 -4.15 -5.98 -11.02
C LEU A 6 -4.17 -4.56 -10.46
N ASN A 7 -5.36 -3.98 -10.33
CA ASN A 7 -5.59 -2.71 -9.65
C ASN A 7 -5.53 -2.91 -8.13
N VAL A 8 -4.30 -3.06 -7.62
CA VAL A 8 -4.02 -3.24 -6.19
C VAL A 8 -4.02 -1.87 -5.50
N GLN A 9 -4.74 -1.78 -4.39
CA GLN A 9 -4.85 -0.57 -3.58
C GLN A 9 -4.58 -0.86 -2.11
N ALA A 10 -3.92 0.07 -1.44
CA ALA A 10 -3.75 0.01 0.00
C ALA A 10 -5.07 0.25 0.74
N THR A 11 -5.43 -0.71 1.58
CA THR A 11 -6.65 -0.64 2.40
C THR A 11 -6.33 -0.14 3.79
N THR A 12 -5.25 -0.66 4.40
CA THR A 12 -4.80 -0.26 5.73
C THR A 12 -3.28 -0.09 5.75
N CYS A 13 -2.78 0.91 6.48
CA CYS A 13 -1.37 1.14 6.73
C CYS A 13 -1.14 1.22 8.24
N PHE A 14 0.00 0.76 8.72
CA PHE A 14 0.32 0.77 10.14
C PHE A 14 1.82 0.97 10.34
N GLU A 15 2.24 1.87 11.22
CA GLU A 15 3.65 2.04 11.59
C GLU A 15 3.87 1.73 13.06
N LEU A 16 4.90 0.92 13.35
CA LEU A 16 5.40 0.72 14.71
C LEU A 16 6.89 0.51 14.72
N ARG A 17 7.58 1.21 15.63
CA ARG A 17 9.03 1.02 15.90
C ARG A 17 9.86 1.07 14.60
N GLY A 18 9.49 1.96 13.67
CA GLY A 18 10.18 2.13 12.38
C GLY A 18 9.83 1.10 11.30
N VAL A 19 8.85 0.23 11.55
CA VAL A 19 8.33 -0.76 10.60
C VAL A 19 6.96 -0.32 10.10
N PHE A 20 6.77 -0.30 8.78
CA PHE A 20 5.55 0.13 8.11
C PHE A 20 4.86 -1.05 7.43
N LEU A 21 3.76 -1.52 7.99
CA LEU A 21 2.90 -2.55 7.41
C LEU A 21 1.86 -1.91 6.49
N VAL A 22 1.62 -2.50 5.33
CA VAL A 22 0.56 -2.15 4.38
C VAL A 22 -0.25 -3.39 4.07
N SER A 23 -1.57 -3.31 4.20
CA SER A 23 -2.49 -4.31 3.68
C SER A 23 -3.04 -3.86 2.33
N LEU A 24 -3.01 -4.75 1.34
CA LEU A 24 -3.38 -4.46 -0.03
C LEU A 24 -4.54 -5.34 -0.50
N PHE A 25 -5.46 -4.77 -1.28
CA PHE A 25 -6.59 -5.44 -1.90
C PHE A 25 -6.66 -5.08 -3.40
N PRO A 26 -7.04 -6.00 -4.30
CA PRO A 26 -7.38 -7.40 -4.06
C PRO A 26 -6.14 -8.32 -4.08
N SER A 27 -6.15 -9.33 -3.21
CA SER A 27 -5.24 -10.48 -3.27
C SER A 27 -5.81 -11.57 -4.17
N ILE A 28 -4.95 -12.20 -4.97
CA ILE A 28 -5.32 -13.38 -5.78
C ILE A 28 -5.81 -14.55 -4.89
N THR A 29 -5.33 -14.66 -3.64
CA THR A 29 -5.55 -15.88 -2.83
C THR A 29 -6.38 -15.67 -1.57
N LYS A 30 -6.28 -14.52 -0.89
CA LYS A 30 -6.81 -14.34 0.47
C LYS A 30 -7.66 -13.08 0.65
N GLY A 31 -8.10 -12.45 -0.44
CA GLY A 31 -8.74 -11.13 -0.42
C GLY A 31 -7.75 -9.99 -0.12
N PHE A 32 -6.94 -10.11 0.94
CA PHE A 32 -5.93 -9.12 1.33
C PHE A 32 -4.51 -9.70 1.31
N THR A 33 -3.52 -8.83 1.12
CA THR A 33 -2.10 -9.19 1.12
C THR A 33 -1.29 -8.19 1.94
N PRO A 34 -0.71 -8.63 3.07
CA PRO A 34 0.17 -7.78 3.86
C PRO A 34 1.56 -7.69 3.22
N VAL A 35 2.13 -6.49 3.26
CA VAL A 35 3.50 -6.18 2.88
C VAL A 35 4.10 -5.32 3.98
N VAL A 36 5.31 -5.65 4.44
CA VAL A 36 6.03 -4.83 5.42
C VAL A 36 7.15 -4.08 4.71
N CYS A 37 7.25 -2.79 4.97
CA CYS A 37 8.29 -1.90 4.51
C CYS A 37 9.05 -1.32 5.71
N GLY A 38 10.31 -0.97 5.50
CA GLY A 38 11.14 -0.27 6.46
C GLY A 38 12.31 0.40 5.75
N GLU A 39 13.14 1.08 6.52
CA GLU A 39 14.40 1.62 6.00
C GLU A 39 15.56 0.69 6.35
N GLU A 40 16.41 0.40 5.38
CA GLU A 40 17.64 -0.34 5.60
C GLU A 40 18.71 0.63 6.10
N LYS A 41 19.23 0.37 7.31
CA LYS A 41 20.23 1.22 7.97
C LYS A 41 21.42 1.46 7.03
N ASP A 42 21.88 2.71 7.00
CA ASP A 42 23.13 3.14 6.36
C ASP A 42 23.24 2.91 4.85
N THR A 43 22.17 2.47 4.17
CA THR A 43 22.17 2.25 2.71
C THR A 43 21.22 3.20 1.97
N GLY A 44 20.31 3.86 2.67
CA GLY A 44 19.26 4.69 2.06
C GLY A 44 18.29 3.90 1.17
N LYS A 45 18.21 2.58 1.35
CA LYS A 45 17.31 1.69 0.61
C LYS A 45 16.04 1.40 1.43
N ALA A 46 14.93 1.18 0.73
CA ALA A 46 13.76 0.59 1.37
C ALA A 46 13.97 -0.91 1.55
N LYS A 47 13.57 -1.46 2.69
CA LYS A 47 13.57 -2.90 2.95
C LYS A 47 12.14 -3.39 2.93
N VAL A 48 11.85 -4.37 2.10
CA VAL A 48 10.51 -4.94 1.94
C VAL A 48 10.51 -6.39 2.41
N ILE A 49 9.49 -6.79 3.16
CA ILE A 49 9.25 -8.18 3.53
C ILE A 49 7.93 -8.57 2.90
N HIS A 50 7.99 -9.49 1.94
CA HIS A 50 6.81 -9.98 1.25
C HIS A 50 7.07 -11.28 0.49
N SER A 51 6.11 -12.19 0.55
CA SER A 51 6.08 -13.43 -0.22
C SER A 51 4.65 -13.70 -0.69
N CYS A 52 4.47 -13.79 -2.00
CA CYS A 52 3.21 -14.20 -2.63
C CYS A 52 3.49 -15.03 -3.89
N LEU A 53 2.43 -15.59 -4.49
CA LEU A 53 2.53 -16.35 -5.73
C LEU A 53 3.11 -15.53 -6.89
N ILE A 54 2.79 -14.24 -6.98
CA ILE A 54 3.33 -13.36 -8.03
C ILE A 54 4.85 -13.21 -7.88
N CYS A 55 5.34 -12.98 -6.65
CA CYS A 55 6.78 -12.91 -6.40
C CYS A 55 7.50 -14.20 -6.79
N LYS A 56 6.88 -15.35 -6.54
CA LYS A 56 7.44 -16.67 -6.87
C LYS A 56 7.42 -16.95 -8.38
N ALA A 57 6.34 -16.61 -9.08
CA ALA A 57 6.15 -16.93 -10.48
C ALA A 57 6.78 -15.92 -11.45
N TYR A 58 6.78 -14.63 -11.11
CA TYR A 58 7.16 -13.54 -12.03
C TYR A 58 8.29 -12.64 -11.49
N GLY A 59 8.82 -12.97 -10.32
CA GLY A 59 9.81 -12.15 -9.61
C GLY A 59 9.19 -10.96 -8.87
N HIS A 60 9.82 -10.57 -7.77
CA HIS A 60 9.33 -9.49 -6.90
C HIS A 60 9.26 -8.12 -7.57
N GLN A 61 10.10 -7.87 -8.59
CA GLN A 61 10.12 -6.61 -9.34
C GLN A 61 8.82 -6.39 -10.13
N ASN A 62 8.13 -7.47 -10.50
CA ASN A 62 6.87 -7.44 -11.23
C ASN A 62 5.65 -7.61 -10.31
N CYS A 63 5.85 -7.63 -8.99
CA CYS A 63 4.77 -7.82 -8.04
C CYS A 63 4.06 -6.49 -7.76
N PRO A 64 2.76 -6.34 -8.12
CA PRO A 64 2.02 -5.11 -7.88
C PRO A 64 1.89 -4.81 -6.39
N TYR A 65 1.84 -5.84 -5.53
CA TYR A 65 1.81 -5.68 -4.07
C TYR A 65 3.06 -4.99 -3.54
N VAL A 66 4.24 -5.39 -4.02
CA VAL A 66 5.52 -4.79 -3.61
C VAL A 66 5.62 -3.35 -4.09
N GLN A 67 5.26 -3.09 -5.35
CA GLN A 67 5.31 -1.75 -5.93
C GLN A 67 4.42 -0.77 -5.19
N GLU A 68 3.18 -1.16 -4.92
CA GLU A 68 2.21 -0.32 -4.21
C GLU A 68 2.62 -0.07 -2.76
N ALA A 69 3.12 -1.10 -2.05
CA ALA A 69 3.60 -0.94 -0.68
C ALA A 69 4.81 0.01 -0.58
N ILE A 70 5.75 -0.06 -1.53
CA ILE A 70 6.89 0.87 -1.60
C ILE A 70 6.39 2.29 -1.87
N ARG A 71 5.44 2.47 -2.80
CA ARG A 71 4.84 3.77 -3.11
C ARG A 71 4.20 4.40 -1.87
N MET A 72 3.40 3.63 -1.14
CA MET A 72 2.78 4.08 0.11
C MET A 72 3.82 4.41 1.19
N PHE A 73 4.88 3.62 1.30
CA PHE A 73 5.97 3.88 2.24
C PHE A 73 6.73 5.16 1.90
N MET A 74 7.01 5.43 0.62
CA MET A 74 7.63 6.68 0.17
C MET A 74 6.78 7.90 0.50
N ILE A 75 5.46 7.80 0.30
CA ILE A 75 4.50 8.86 0.64
C ILE A 75 4.51 9.10 2.15
N HIS A 76 4.41 8.03 2.94
CA HIS A 76 4.39 8.09 4.40
C HIS A 76 5.66 8.74 4.97
N LYS A 77 6.84 8.32 4.48
CA LYS A 77 8.13 8.88 4.90
C LYS A 77 8.46 10.24 4.26
N LYS A 78 7.65 10.71 3.31
CA LYS A 78 7.94 11.88 2.47
C LYS A 78 9.36 11.83 1.88
N LYS A 79 9.81 10.63 1.51
CA LYS A 79 11.18 10.33 1.07
C LYS A 79 11.17 9.44 -0.15
N LYS A 80 12.04 9.74 -1.12
CA LYS A 80 12.27 8.87 -2.28
C LYS A 80 13.37 7.85 -1.96
N PHE A 81 13.09 6.58 -2.23
CA PHE A 81 14.09 5.50 -2.19
C PHE A 81 14.45 5.11 -3.62
N ARG A 82 15.74 5.15 -3.98
CA ARG A 82 16.19 4.81 -5.35
C ARG A 82 16.21 3.30 -5.61
N ALA A 83 16.33 2.52 -4.54
CA ALA A 83 16.37 1.07 -4.60
C ALA A 83 15.67 0.48 -3.37
N TYR A 84 15.32 -0.80 -3.48
CA TYR A 84 14.82 -1.58 -2.36
C TYR A 84 15.48 -2.95 -2.31
N SER A 85 15.63 -3.49 -1.10
CA SER A 85 15.97 -4.88 -0.84
C SER A 85 14.71 -5.62 -0.42
N ILE A 86 14.58 -6.91 -0.79
CA ILE A 86 13.42 -7.72 -0.42
C ILE A 86 13.83 -8.98 0.34
N LYS A 87 13.08 -9.30 1.40
CA LYS A 87 13.10 -10.60 2.07
C LYS A 87 11.79 -11.34 1.80
N GLN A 88 11.88 -12.54 1.25
CA GLN A 88 10.72 -13.38 0.99
C GLN A 88 10.35 -14.15 2.25
N TYR A 89 9.44 -13.58 3.05
CA TYR A 89 8.89 -14.21 4.24
C TYR A 89 7.36 -14.04 4.25
N ASN A 90 6.64 -15.06 4.69
CA ASN A 90 5.18 -14.98 4.84
C ASN A 90 4.86 -14.23 6.13
N ILE A 91 4.12 -13.13 6.01
CA ILE A 91 3.66 -12.35 7.16
C ILE A 91 2.38 -12.99 7.70
N GLU A 92 2.42 -13.50 8.93
CA GLU A 92 1.24 -14.04 9.60
C GLU A 92 0.52 -12.97 10.41
N TRP A 93 -0.75 -12.73 10.08
CA TRP A 93 -1.61 -11.74 10.74
C TRP A 93 -1.78 -11.96 12.24
N LYS A 94 -1.68 -13.20 12.73
CA LYS A 94 -1.77 -13.52 14.17
C LYS A 94 -0.74 -12.76 15.01
N ASN A 95 0.41 -12.42 14.41
CA ASN A 95 1.47 -11.67 15.06
C ASN A 95 1.30 -10.13 14.96
N LEU A 96 0.31 -9.66 14.20
CA LEU A 96 0.07 -8.24 13.91
C LEU A 96 -1.19 -7.67 14.59
N ILE A 97 -2.08 -8.51 15.15
CA ILE A 97 -3.38 -8.08 15.72
C ILE A 97 -3.25 -7.22 17.00
N LYS A 98 -2.09 -7.21 17.67
CA LYS A 98 -1.86 -6.42 18.89
C LYS A 98 -1.46 -4.95 18.62
N LEU A 99 -1.69 -4.44 17.41
CA LEU A 99 -1.02 -3.24 16.90
C LEU A 99 -2.00 -2.08 16.59
N PRO A 100 -1.68 -0.82 16.99
CA PRO A 100 -2.61 0.31 16.89
C PRO A 100 -2.85 0.83 15.46
N GLN A 101 -3.97 0.49 14.84
CA GLN A 101 -4.25 0.80 13.42
C GLN A 101 -4.14 2.30 13.07
N ILE A 102 -3.46 2.62 11.96
CA ILE A 102 -3.47 3.98 11.39
C ILE A 102 -4.50 4.00 10.26
N PRO A 103 -5.49 4.91 10.30
CA PRO A 103 -6.43 5.04 9.20
C PRO A 103 -5.68 5.50 7.94
N VAL A 104 -5.89 4.80 6.83
CA VAL A 104 -5.40 5.24 5.52
C VAL A 104 -6.17 6.51 5.16
N PRO A 105 -5.51 7.57 4.71
CA PRO A 105 -6.21 8.75 4.23
C PRO A 105 -7.14 8.31 3.09
N SER A 106 -8.44 8.38 3.33
CA SER A 106 -9.43 8.22 2.28
C SER A 106 -9.11 9.28 1.23
N LEU A 107 -9.00 8.86 -0.04
CA LEU A 107 -9.00 9.77 -1.17
C LEU A 107 -10.05 10.83 -0.89
N SER A 108 -9.61 12.08 -0.80
CA SER A 108 -10.44 13.25 -0.53
C SER A 108 -11.73 13.09 -1.32
N LYS A 109 -12.86 12.94 -0.60
CA LYS A 109 -14.18 12.98 -1.22
C LYS A 109 -14.20 14.22 -2.12
N PRO A 110 -14.61 14.12 -3.41
CA PRO A 110 -14.84 15.33 -4.19
C PRO A 110 -15.77 16.21 -3.37
N LYS A 111 -15.41 17.49 -3.22
CA LYS A 111 -16.29 18.48 -2.57
C LYS A 111 -17.66 18.36 -3.25
N PRO A 112 -18.77 18.32 -2.49
CA PRO A 112 -20.09 18.38 -3.11
C PRO A 112 -20.13 19.64 -3.98
N VAL A 113 -20.49 19.46 -5.24
CA VAL A 113 -20.78 20.57 -6.15
C VAL A 113 -21.92 21.35 -5.50
N GLU A 114 -21.68 22.61 -5.15
CA GLU A 114 -22.75 23.51 -4.73
C GLU A 114 -23.81 23.50 -5.82
N LYS A 115 -25.04 23.13 -5.46
CA LYS A 115 -26.19 23.31 -6.34
C LYS A 115 -26.28 24.80 -6.67
N VAL A 116 -25.98 25.16 -7.91
CA VAL A 116 -26.31 26.46 -8.46
C VAL A 116 -27.81 26.63 -8.28
N LYS A 117 -28.23 27.66 -7.54
CA LYS A 117 -29.64 28.03 -7.45
C LYS A 117 -30.10 28.38 -8.86
N GLU A 118 -31.06 27.63 -9.39
CA GLU A 118 -31.85 28.06 -10.55
C GLU A 118 -32.51 29.38 -10.17
N TYR A 119 -32.16 30.45 -10.89
CA TYR A 119 -32.91 31.69 -10.82
C TYR A 119 -34.13 31.51 -11.72
N GLU A 120 -35.31 31.51 -11.11
CA GLU A 120 -36.59 31.62 -11.82
C GLU A 120 -36.59 32.93 -12.61
N TYR A 121 -36.72 32.82 -13.94
CA TYR A 121 -37.09 33.95 -14.78
C TYR A 121 -38.58 34.19 -14.59
N SER A 122 -38.94 35.22 -13.81
CA SER A 122 -40.28 35.78 -13.83
C SER A 122 -40.53 36.42 -15.20
N SER A 123 -41.59 35.95 -15.88
CA SER A 123 -42.14 36.54 -17.09
C SER A 123 -42.89 37.84 -16.80
#